data_AF-A0AAN6DIY3-F1
#
_entry.id   AF-A0AAN6DIY3-F1
#
_cell.length_a   1.000
_cell.length_b   1.000
_cell.length_c   1.000
_cell.angle_alpha   90.00
_cell.angle_beta   90.00
_cell.angle_gamma   90.00
#
_symmetry.space_group_name_H-M   'P 1'
#
loop_
_entity.id
_entity.type
_entity.pdbx_description
1 polymer ?
#
loop_
_entity_poly.entity_id
_entity_poly.type
_entity_poly.pdbx_seq_one_letter_code
_entity_poly.pdbx_strand_id
1 'polypeptide(L)'
;MEAPDPTKQNHGSASVTTEGGQIRIRKGQSYEDFLIQKNRFLQEGPIINELGTFMEIPIGVVNLCSADSIIRGQIVHSLERRYYLGHFEDCLNICDRLISKLELESSDKQERKQYEKLFKQLADIQERCLSKLTSTLTTDEERKT
;
A
#
# COMPACT_ATOMS: atom_id res chain seq x y z
N MET A 1 34.95 28.60 20.47
CA MET A 1 34.20 27.40 20.05
C MET A 1 33.91 27.56 18.57
N GLU A 2 34.72 26.93 17.71
CA GLU A 2 34.55 27.00 16.26
C GLU A 2 33.36 26.14 15.81
N ALA A 3 32.55 26.69 14.90
CA ALA A 3 31.46 25.97 14.26
C ALA A 3 32.04 24.92 13.27
N PRO A 4 31.48 23.70 13.21
CA PRO A 4 31.98 22.69 12.29
C PRO A 4 31.71 23.08 10.83
N ASP A 5 32.76 23.04 10.02
CA ASP A 5 32.78 23.30 8.58
C ASP A 5 31.89 22.29 7.82
N PRO A 6 30.86 22.75 7.08
CA PRO A 6 29.91 21.87 6.39
C PRO A 6 30.46 21.21 5.12
N THR A 7 31.70 21.49 4.71
CA THR A 7 32.25 20.98 3.42
C THR A 7 32.94 19.62 3.50
N LYS A 8 33.01 18.97 4.66
CA LYS A 8 33.46 17.56 4.77
C LYS A 8 32.28 16.59 4.61
N GLN A 9 31.68 16.55 3.43
CA GLN A 9 30.64 15.56 3.11
C GLN A 9 31.31 14.25 2.63
N ASN A 10 31.25 13.20 3.47
CA ASN A 10 31.49 11.84 3.01
C ASN A 10 30.39 11.45 2.01
N HIS A 11 30.78 10.70 0.97
CA HIS A 11 29.99 10.25 -0.20
C HIS A 11 28.62 9.56 0.06
N GLY A 12 28.13 9.49 1.30
CA GLY A 12 26.94 8.75 1.68
C GLY A 12 25.88 9.53 2.47
N SER A 13 25.98 10.86 2.61
CA SER A 13 24.93 11.63 3.31
C SER A 13 24.85 13.08 2.88
N ALA A 14 23.64 13.53 2.56
CA ALA A 14 23.33 14.94 2.34
C ALA A 14 22.55 15.48 3.56
N SER A 15 23.05 16.56 4.15
CA SER A 15 22.33 17.33 5.16
C SER A 15 21.42 18.34 4.47
N VAL A 16 20.12 18.30 4.80
CA VAL A 16 19.15 19.31 4.34
C VAL A 16 18.58 19.99 5.57
N THR A 17 18.77 21.30 5.65
CA THR A 17 18.11 22.16 6.64
C THR A 17 16.66 22.37 6.22
N THR A 18 15.73 22.03 7.10
CA THR A 18 14.31 22.35 6.93
C THR A 18 14.00 23.71 7.56
N GLU A 19 12.92 24.37 7.11
CA GLU A 19 12.53 25.73 7.55
C GLU A 19 12.31 25.87 9.07
N GLY A 20 12.19 24.76 9.80
CA GLY A 20 12.09 24.72 11.27
C GLY A 20 13.41 24.50 12.03
N GLY A 21 14.57 24.62 11.37
CA GLY A 21 15.89 24.50 12.02
C GLY A 21 16.36 23.07 12.35
N GLN A 22 15.56 22.04 12.06
CA GLN A 22 15.99 20.65 12.17
C GLN A 22 16.82 20.23 10.95
N ILE A 23 18.03 19.74 11.21
CA ILE A 23 18.92 19.13 10.21
C ILE A 23 18.45 17.69 10.00
N ARG A 24 17.85 17.40 8.84
CA ARG A 24 17.55 16.03 8.43
C ARG A 24 18.76 15.49 7.66
N ILE A 25 19.41 14.49 8.23
CA ILE A 25 20.44 13.72 7.54
C ILE A 25 19.73 12.66 6.70
N ARG A 26 19.72 12.83 5.38
CA ARG A 26 19.27 11.77 4.48
C ARG A 26 20.46 10.85 4.22
N LYS A 27 20.32 9.58 4.57
CA LYS A 27 21.27 8.55 4.13
C LYS A 27 21.23 8.53 2.60
N GLY A 28 22.36 8.77 1.96
CA GLY A 28 22.54 8.46 0.55
C GLY A 28 22.40 6.96 0.33
N GLN A 29 22.00 6.58 -0.87
CA GLN A 29 22.02 5.17 -1.26
C GLN A 29 23.47 4.67 -1.28
N SER A 30 23.72 3.46 -0.80
CA SER A 30 25.07 2.88 -0.91
C SER A 30 25.42 2.61 -2.38
N TYR A 31 26.71 2.62 -2.70
CA TYR A 31 27.15 2.32 -4.06
C TYR A 31 26.78 0.89 -4.49
N GLU A 32 26.76 -0.06 -3.55
CA GLU A 32 26.34 -1.44 -3.79
C GLU A 32 24.84 -1.51 -4.13
N ASP A 33 23.98 -0.84 -3.36
CA ASP A 33 22.53 -0.79 -3.64
C ASP A 33 22.24 -0.16 -5.00
N PHE A 34 23.00 0.88 -5.37
CA PHE A 34 22.90 1.50 -6.69
C PHE A 34 23.26 0.52 -7.81
N LEU A 35 24.35 -0.23 -7.67
CA LEU A 35 24.76 -1.22 -8.65
C LEU A 35 23.73 -2.34 -8.81
N ILE A 36 23.14 -2.81 -7.71
CA ILE A 36 22.07 -3.81 -7.72
C ILE A 36 20.86 -3.27 -8.51
N GLN A 37 20.39 -2.07 -8.20
CA GLN A 37 19.26 -1.46 -8.89
C GLN A 37 19.53 -1.21 -10.38
N LYS A 38 20.73 -0.71 -10.71
CA LYS A 38 21.16 -0.51 -12.10
C LYS A 38 21.19 -1.82 -12.87
N ASN A 39 21.78 -2.87 -12.30
CA ASN A 39 21.84 -4.18 -12.96
C ASN A 39 20.44 -4.75 -13.17
N ARG A 40 19.56 -4.66 -12.17
CA ARG A 40 18.16 -5.09 -12.31
C ARG A 40 17.47 -4.32 -13.44
N PHE A 41 17.61 -3.00 -13.48
CA PHE A 41 17.00 -2.18 -14.53
C PHE A 41 17.53 -2.52 -15.93
N LEU A 42 18.84 -2.77 -16.07
CA LEU A 42 19.42 -3.14 -17.37
C LEU A 42 19.02 -4.54 -17.83
N GLN A 43 18.75 -5.47 -16.91
CA GLN A 43 18.35 -6.83 -17.23
C GLN A 43 16.84 -6.98 -17.46
N GLU A 44 16.02 -6.42 -16.58
CA GLU A 44 14.55 -6.60 -16.56
C GLU A 44 13.83 -5.45 -17.27
N GLY A 45 14.49 -4.30 -17.45
CA GLY A 45 13.88 -3.09 -17.99
C GLY A 45 12.98 -2.36 -16.98
N PRO A 46 12.27 -1.32 -17.43
CA PRO A 46 11.27 -0.67 -16.61
C PRO A 46 10.09 -1.62 -16.35
N ILE A 47 9.71 -1.77 -15.08
CA ILE A 47 8.50 -2.50 -14.70
C ILE A 47 7.30 -1.60 -15.02
N ILE A 48 6.56 -1.95 -16.08
CA ILE A 48 5.29 -1.32 -16.42
C ILE A 48 4.20 -2.11 -15.70
N ASN A 49 3.48 -1.47 -14.79
CA ASN A 49 2.30 -2.09 -14.18
C ASN A 49 1.19 -2.16 -15.24
N GLU A 50 1.00 -3.33 -15.84
CA GLU A 50 -0.08 -3.56 -16.80
C GLU A 50 -1.43 -3.68 -16.06
N LEU A 51 -2.53 -3.45 -16.78
CA LEU A 51 -3.87 -3.42 -16.20
C LEU A 51 -4.25 -4.76 -15.51
N GLY A 52 -3.67 -5.88 -15.97
CA GLY A 52 -3.85 -7.22 -15.40
C GLY A 52 -3.08 -7.46 -14.11
N THR A 53 -1.98 -6.74 -13.87
CA THR A 53 -1.10 -6.92 -12.70
C THR A 53 -1.86 -6.75 -11.38
N PHE A 54 -2.89 -5.90 -11.35
CA PHE A 54 -3.73 -5.68 -10.18
C PHE A 54 -4.85 -6.72 -10.00
N MET A 55 -5.13 -7.58 -10.98
CA MET A 55 -6.15 -8.63 -10.82
C MET A 55 -5.56 -9.98 -10.41
N GLU A 56 -4.28 -10.18 -10.73
CA GLU A 56 -3.56 -11.44 -10.55
C GLU A 56 -2.88 -11.54 -9.18
N ILE A 57 -2.89 -10.47 -8.37
CA ILE A 57 -2.35 -10.53 -7.02
C ILE A 57 -3.10 -11.63 -6.26
N PRO A 58 -2.41 -12.62 -5.68
CA PRO A 58 -3.04 -13.66 -4.88
C PRO A 58 -3.40 -13.08 -3.51
N ILE A 59 -4.38 -12.17 -3.47
CA ILE A 59 -4.78 -11.39 -2.29
C ILE A 59 -5.13 -12.31 -1.11
N GLY A 60 -5.64 -13.53 -1.41
CA GLY A 60 -5.97 -14.54 -0.40
C GLY A 60 -4.79 -15.16 0.35
N VAL A 61 -3.54 -14.98 -0.11
CA VAL A 61 -2.35 -15.65 0.45
C VAL A 61 -1.40 -14.67 1.15
N VAL A 62 -1.49 -13.38 0.83
CA VAL A 62 -0.55 -12.38 1.37
C VAL A 62 -0.80 -12.11 2.86
N ASN A 63 0.26 -12.15 3.65
CA ASN A 63 0.30 -11.63 5.02
C ASN A 63 0.58 -10.12 4.94
N LEU A 64 -0.42 -9.30 5.30
CA LEU A 64 -0.37 -7.85 5.15
C LEU A 64 0.59 -7.16 6.13
N CYS A 65 0.85 -7.79 7.27
CA CYS A 65 1.77 -7.30 8.30
C CYS A 65 3.23 -7.40 7.86
N SER A 66 3.59 -8.42 7.08
CA SER A 66 4.94 -8.64 6.56
C SER A 66 5.17 -8.02 5.18
N ALA A 67 4.09 -7.73 4.45
CA ALA A 67 4.17 -7.08 3.14
C ALA A 67 4.83 -5.69 3.24
N ASP A 68 5.52 -5.27 2.19
CA ASP A 68 5.99 -3.88 2.10
C ASP A 68 4.83 -2.90 1.78
N SER A 69 5.12 -1.60 1.82
CA SER A 69 4.12 -0.56 1.54
C SER A 69 3.59 -0.58 0.11
N ILE A 70 4.40 -1.04 -0.85
CA ILE A 70 4.04 -1.11 -2.27
C ILE A 70 3.02 -2.22 -2.47
N ILE A 71 3.31 -3.43 -1.96
CA ILE A 71 2.41 -4.58 -2.03
C ILE A 71 1.07 -4.27 -1.36
N ARG A 72 1.08 -3.65 -0.17
CA ARG A 72 -0.16 -3.22 0.48
C ARG A 72 -0.96 -2.24 -0.37
N GLY A 73 -0.29 -1.26 -0.99
CA GLY A 73 -0.92 -0.30 -1.90
C GLY A 73 -1.53 -0.99 -3.12
N GLN A 74 -0.81 -1.94 -3.72
CA GLN A 74 -1.29 -2.72 -4.85
C GLN A 74 -2.54 -3.53 -4.49
N ILE A 75 -2.62 -4.13 -3.30
CA ILE A 75 -3.80 -4.85 -2.83
C ILE A 75 -5.02 -3.92 -2.73
N VAL A 76 -4.85 -2.72 -2.16
CA VAL A 76 -5.94 -1.73 -2.08
C VAL A 76 -6.41 -1.34 -3.47
N HIS A 77 -5.51 -1.03 -4.40
CA HIS A 77 -5.87 -0.68 -5.77
C HIS A 77 -6.54 -1.84 -6.54
N SER A 78 -6.15 -3.08 -6.23
CA SER A 78 -6.76 -4.27 -6.79
C SER A 78 -8.23 -4.40 -6.37
N LEU A 79 -8.53 -4.11 -5.11
CA LEU A 79 -9.89 -4.09 -4.56
C LEU A 79 -10.72 -2.94 -5.16
N GLU A 80 -10.16 -1.74 -5.24
CA GLU A 80 -10.81 -0.60 -5.90
C GLU A 80 -11.17 -0.93 -7.35
N ARG A 81 -10.25 -1.56 -8.09
CA ARG A 81 -10.51 -1.98 -9.47
C ARG A 81 -11.65 -2.99 -9.54
N ARG A 82 -11.67 -4.00 -8.67
CA ARG A 82 -12.79 -4.97 -8.60
C ARG A 82 -14.13 -4.29 -8.34
N TYR A 83 -14.15 -3.30 -7.45
CA TYR A 83 -15.33 -2.47 -7.20
C TYR A 83 -15.77 -1.73 -8.48
N TYR A 84 -14.86 -1.05 -9.19
CA TYR A 84 -15.23 -0.33 -10.43
C TYR A 84 -15.65 -1.25 -11.58
N LEU A 85 -15.19 -2.51 -11.59
CA LEU A 85 -15.63 -3.53 -12.55
C LEU A 85 -16.96 -4.19 -12.16
N GLY A 86 -17.57 -3.81 -11.04
CA GLY A 86 -18.85 -4.37 -10.59
C GLY A 86 -18.73 -5.73 -9.90
N HIS A 87 -17.52 -6.21 -9.61
CA HIS A 87 -17.29 -7.48 -8.91
C HIS A 87 -17.42 -7.27 -7.39
N PHE A 88 -18.60 -6.82 -6.94
CA PHE A 88 -18.80 -6.38 -5.56
C PHE A 88 -18.73 -7.52 -4.54
N GLU A 89 -19.31 -8.69 -4.85
CA GLU A 89 -19.29 -9.86 -3.97
C GLU A 89 -17.85 -10.37 -3.76
N ASP A 90 -17.09 -10.50 -4.85
CA ASP A 90 -15.67 -10.86 -4.80
C ASP A 90 -14.87 -9.84 -3.99
N CYS A 91 -15.07 -8.55 -4.25
CA CYS A 91 -14.37 -7.48 -3.54
C CYS A 91 -14.66 -7.53 -2.03
N LEU A 92 -15.93 -7.72 -1.66
CA LEU A 92 -16.37 -7.85 -0.28
C LEU A 92 -15.74 -9.05 0.42
N ASN A 93 -15.82 -10.23 -0.20
CA ASN A 93 -15.24 -11.47 0.33
C ASN A 93 -13.73 -11.34 0.58
N ILE A 94 -13.02 -10.61 -0.29
CA ILE A 94 -11.58 -10.38 -0.14
C ILE A 94 -11.33 -9.37 1.00
N CYS A 95 -12.09 -8.27 1.07
CA CYS A 95 -12.00 -7.32 2.18
C CYS A 95 -12.17 -8.01 3.54
N ASP A 96 -13.20 -8.83 3.69
CA ASP A 96 -13.48 -9.58 4.93
C ASP A 96 -12.30 -10.44 5.34
N ARG A 97 -11.76 -11.24 4.40
CA ARG A 97 -10.59 -12.10 4.65
C ARG A 97 -9.37 -11.30 5.07
N LEU A 98 -9.11 -10.17 4.42
CA LEU A 98 -7.96 -9.32 4.74
C LEU A 98 -8.11 -8.67 6.12
N ILE A 99 -9.30 -8.15 6.44
CA ILE A 99 -9.60 -7.53 7.73
C ILE A 99 -9.43 -8.58 8.83
N SER A 100 -10.05 -9.76 8.71
CA SER A 100 -9.94 -10.82 9.71
C SER A 100 -8.49 -11.28 9.91
N LYS A 101 -7.71 -11.44 8.84
CA LYS A 101 -6.28 -11.78 8.96
C LYS A 101 -5.50 -10.69 9.69
N LEU A 102 -5.73 -9.43 9.33
CA LEU A 102 -5.03 -8.30 9.93
C LEU A 102 -5.38 -8.15 11.42
N GLU A 103 -6.62 -8.43 11.82
CA GLU A 103 -7.04 -8.44 13.23
C GLU A 103 -6.38 -9.57 14.03
N LEU A 104 -6.23 -10.75 13.44
CA LEU A 104 -5.56 -11.90 14.06
C LEU A 104 -4.05 -11.68 14.22
N GLU A 105 -3.41 -11.07 13.22
CA GLU A 105 -1.96 -10.85 13.19
C GLU A 105 -1.54 -9.65 14.06
N SER A 106 -2.39 -8.62 14.19
CA SER A 106 -2.10 -7.41 14.98
C SER A 106 -2.44 -7.60 16.48
N SER A 107 -1.69 -8.47 17.12
CA SER A 107 -1.84 -8.78 18.56
C SER A 107 -1.34 -7.65 19.48
N ASP A 108 -0.44 -6.78 19.00
CA ASP A 108 0.08 -5.64 19.77
C ASP A 108 -0.60 -4.30 19.39
N LYS A 109 -0.82 -3.43 20.39
CA LYS A 109 -1.41 -2.08 20.21
C LYS A 109 -0.57 -1.19 19.30
N GLN A 110 0.75 -1.37 19.29
CA GLN A 110 1.67 -0.62 18.44
C GLN A 110 1.48 -0.97 16.96
N GLU A 111 1.36 -2.26 16.65
CA GLU A 111 1.12 -2.76 15.29
C GLU A 111 -0.26 -2.36 14.76
N ARG A 112 -1.29 -2.38 15.62
CA ARG A 112 -2.63 -1.89 15.24
C ARG A 112 -2.62 -0.44 14.78
N LYS A 113 -1.85 0.44 15.44
CA LYS A 113 -1.69 1.84 15.01
C LYS A 113 -0.96 1.94 13.68
N GLN A 114 0.04 1.09 13.43
CA GLN A 114 0.76 1.06 12.16
C GLN A 114 -0.17 0.73 10.99
N TYR A 115 -1.15 -0.15 11.19
CA TYR A 115 -2.08 -0.60 10.14
C TYR A 115 -3.45 0.09 10.17
N GLU A 116 -3.69 1.05 11.07
CA GLU A 116 -4.97 1.75 11.21
C GLU A 116 -5.43 2.38 9.88
N LYS A 117 -4.49 2.97 9.13
CA LYS A 117 -4.79 3.53 7.81
C LYS A 117 -5.26 2.46 6.83
N LEU A 118 -4.60 1.31 6.81
CA LEU A 118 -4.97 0.19 5.93
C LEU A 118 -6.36 -0.35 6.31
N PHE A 119 -6.63 -0.52 7.60
CA PHE A 119 -7.96 -0.91 8.09
C PHE A 119 -9.05 0.04 7.60
N LYS A 120 -8.85 1.35 7.74
CA LYS A 120 -9.81 2.35 7.26
C LYS A 120 -10.04 2.23 5.76
N GLN A 121 -9.00 2.02 4.97
CA GLN A 121 -9.14 1.84 3.52
C GLN A 121 -9.91 0.58 3.16
N LEU A 122 -9.64 -0.55 3.82
CA LEU A 122 -10.35 -1.81 3.58
C LEU A 122 -11.83 -1.70 3.98
N ALA A 123 -12.12 -1.12 5.15
CA ALA A 123 -13.48 -0.91 5.63
C ALA A 123 -14.29 0.03 4.73
N ASP A 124 -13.68 1.12 4.24
CA ASP A 124 -14.33 2.04 3.31
C ASP A 124 -14.66 1.38 1.96
N ILE A 125 -13.78 0.51 1.43
CA ILE A 125 -14.09 -0.26 0.22
C ILE A 125 -15.21 -1.27 0.50
N GLN A 126 -15.17 -1.96 1.64
CA GLN A 126 -16.18 -2.91 2.08
C GLN A 126 -17.57 -2.26 2.16
N GLU A 127 -17.68 -1.11 2.81
CA GLU A 127 -18.93 -0.35 2.95
C GLU A 127 -19.48 0.09 1.59
N ARG A 128 -18.62 0.57 0.69
CA ARG A 128 -19.01 0.93 -0.68
C ARG A 128 -19.56 -0.28 -1.45
N CYS A 129 -18.95 -1.46 -1.31
CA CYS A 129 -19.44 -2.69 -1.93
C CYS A 129 -20.82 -3.09 -1.37
N LEU A 130 -20.99 -3.06 -0.04
CA LEU A 130 -22.26 -3.36 0.64
C LEU A 130 -23.38 -2.42 0.20
N SER A 131 -23.09 -1.11 0.11
CA SER A 131 -24.05 -0.11 -0.36
C SER A 131 -24.50 -0.39 -1.80
N LYS A 132 -23.58 -0.80 -2.68
CA LYS A 132 -23.94 -1.16 -4.06
C LYS A 132 -24.79 -2.41 -4.15
N LEU A 133 -24.44 -3.47 -3.43
CA LEU A 133 -25.21 -4.72 -3.41
C LEU A 133 -26.62 -4.53 -2.84
N THR A 134 -26.76 -3.75 -1.77
CA THR A 134 -28.07 -3.45 -1.19
C THR A 134 -28.94 -2.60 -2.13
N SER A 135 -28.36 -1.61 -2.82
CA SER A 135 -29.07 -0.79 -3.80
C SER A 135 -29.56 -1.57 -5.03
N THR A 136 -28.81 -2.60 -5.47
CA THR A 136 -29.25 -3.46 -6.57
C THR A 136 -30.40 -4.37 -6.17
N LEU A 137 -30.44 -4.84 -4.92
CA LEU A 137 -31.54 -5.68 -4.42
C LEU A 137 -32.86 -4.92 -4.31
N THR A 138 -32.84 -3.64 -3.91
CA THR A 138 -34.05 -2.82 -3.79
C THR A 138 -34.67 -2.45 -5.14
N THR A 139 -33.86 -2.33 -6.19
CA THR A 139 -34.36 -1.96 -7.54
C THR A 139 -34.96 -3.14 -8.30
N ASP A 140 -34.59 -4.37 -7.96
CA ASP A 140 -35.19 -5.58 -8.54
C ASP A 140 -36.56 -5.93 -7.92
N GLU A 141 -36.84 -5.51 -6.69
CA GLU A 141 -38.16 -5.65 -6.06
C GLU A 141 -39.20 -4.70 -6.68
N GLU A 142 -38.82 -3.45 -6.96
CA GLU A 142 -39.71 -2.45 -7.57
C GLU A 142 -40.08 -2.77 -9.04
N ARG A 143 -39.30 -3.61 -9.74
CA ARG A 143 -39.61 -4.06 -11.12
C ARG A 143 -40.48 -5.32 -11.18
N LYS A 144 -40.74 -5.96 -10.04
CA LYS A 144 -41.58 -7.18 -9.95
C LYS A 144 -43.00 -6.90 -9.44
N THR A 145 -43.28 -5.69 -8.98
CA THR A 145 -44.64 -5.17 -8.69
C THR A 145 -45.17 -4.35 -9.85
#